data_AF-A0A1H1JBF8-F1
#
_entry.id   AF-A0A1H1JBF8-F1
#
_cell.length_a   1.000
_cell.length_b   1.000
_cell.length_c   1.000
_cell.angle_alpha   90.00
_cell.angle_beta   90.00
_cell.angle_gamma   90.00
#
_symmetry.space_group_name_H-M   'P 1'
#
loop_
_entity.id
_entity.type
_entity.pdbx_description
1 polymer ?
#
loop_
_entity_poly.entity_id
_entity_poly.type
_entity_poly.pdbx_seq_one_letter_code
_entity_poly.pdbx_strand_id
1 'polypeptide(L)' 'MSDPVNHPKHYTQHPSGVECIQITEHMGFNLGNAVKYIWRADLKNDAIEDLKKARWYIEREMQKREREALT' A
#
# COMPACT_ATOMS: atom_id res chain seq x y z
N MET A 1 10.74 17.01 15.15
CA MET A 1 11.58 16.45 14.07
C MET A 1 10.76 15.41 13.32
N SER A 2 10.74 15.44 11.98
CA SER A 2 10.17 14.32 11.22
C SER A 2 11.17 13.16 11.23
N ASP A 3 10.73 11.94 11.52
CA ASP A 3 11.53 10.73 11.26
C ASP A 3 11.09 10.15 9.91
N PRO A 4 11.79 10.47 8.81
CA PRO A 4 11.37 10.04 7.48
C PRO A 4 11.54 8.54 7.23
N VAL A 5 12.20 7.81 8.15
CA VAL A 5 12.48 6.37 8.02
C VAL A 5 11.46 5.58 8.82
N ASN A 6 11.39 5.83 10.13
CA ASN A 6 10.56 5.02 11.03
C ASN A 6 9.11 5.50 11.09
N HIS A 7 8.87 6.81 10.93
CA HIS A 7 7.52 7.41 11.00
C HIS A 7 7.25 8.41 9.86
N PRO A 8 7.24 7.95 8.60
CA PRO A 8 7.06 8.86 7.47
C PRO A 8 5.69 9.53 7.54
N LYS A 9 5.68 10.87 7.47
CA LYS A 9 4.47 11.70 7.67
C LYS A 9 3.24 11.25 6.84
N HIS A 10 3.43 10.70 5.65
CA HIS A 10 2.34 10.23 4.78
C HIS A 10 1.77 8.84 5.15
N TYR A 11 2.33 8.18 6.16
CA TYR A 11 1.83 6.91 6.71
C TYR A 11 1.33 7.03 8.16
N THR A 12 1.49 8.19 8.79
CA THR A 12 1.09 8.46 10.19
C THR A 12 -0.09 9.44 10.32
N GLN A 13 -0.62 9.95 9.20
CA GLN A 13 -1.70 10.95 9.17
C GLN A 13 -3.12 10.36 9.03
N HIS A 14 -3.27 9.05 9.07
CA HIS A 14 -4.58 8.43 8.89
C HIS A 14 -5.49 8.72 10.10
N PRO A 15 -6.78 9.06 9.90
CA PRO A 15 -7.69 9.43 10.99
C PRO A 15 -7.87 8.36 12.08
N SER A 16 -7.56 7.09 11.78
CA SER A 16 -7.64 5.99 12.76
C SER A 16 -6.51 5.99 13.80
N GLY A 17 -5.43 6.75 13.59
CA GLY A 17 -4.25 6.73 14.46
C GLY A 17 -3.36 5.49 14.30
N VAL A 18 -3.68 4.60 13.35
CA VAL A 18 -2.85 3.44 13.00
C VAL A 18 -1.90 3.83 11.89
N GLU A 19 -0.66 3.35 11.94
CA GLU A 19 0.29 3.51 10.84
C GLU A 19 0.10 2.47 9.75
N CYS A 20 0.32 2.87 8.49
CA CYS A 20 0.18 1.97 7.34
C CYS A 20 0.99 0.66 7.50
N ILE A 21 2.16 0.71 8.13
CA ILE A 21 3.02 -0.47 8.33
C ILE A 21 2.37 -1.53 9.23
N GLN A 22 1.65 -1.12 10.28
CA GLN A 22 0.97 -2.02 11.22
C GLN A 22 -0.13 -2.87 10.55
N ILE A 23 -0.57 -2.46 9.35
CA ILE A 23 -1.54 -3.22 8.55
C ILE A 23 -0.82 -4.01 7.46
N THR A 24 0.06 -3.35 6.71
CA THR A 24 0.69 -3.93 5.52
C THR A 24 1.75 -4.99 5.83
N GLU A 25 2.31 -5.03 7.04
CA GLU A 25 3.27 -6.06 7.45
C GLU A 25 2.65 -7.46 7.55
N HIS A 26 1.33 -7.53 7.76
CA HIS A 26 0.55 -8.77 7.81
C HIS A 26 0.06 -9.23 6.43
N MET A 27 0.51 -8.57 5.36
CA MET A 27 0.07 -8.83 3.99
C MET A 27 1.21 -9.39 3.14
N GLY A 28 0.84 -10.10 2.06
CA GLY A 28 1.79 -10.43 1.00
C GLY A 28 2.29 -9.19 0.26
N PHE A 29 3.43 -9.31 -0.42
CA PHE A 29 4.11 -8.19 -1.09
C PHE A 29 3.19 -7.34 -1.98
N ASN A 30 2.38 -7.97 -2.83
CA ASN A 30 1.51 -7.23 -3.73
C ASN A 30 0.41 -6.47 -2.97
N LEU A 31 -0.28 -7.16 -2.06
CA LEU A 31 -1.37 -6.57 -1.27
C LEU A 31 -0.88 -5.44 -0.38
N GLY A 32 0.23 -5.63 0.34
CA GLY A 32 0.81 -4.59 1.19
C GLY A 32 1.20 -3.34 0.39
N ASN A 33 1.79 -3.51 -0.80
CA ASN A 33 2.08 -2.39 -1.67
C ASN A 33 0.81 -1.71 -2.19
N ALA A 34 -0.21 -2.45 -2.61
CA ALA A 34 -1.47 -1.88 -3.07
C ALA A 34 -2.11 -1.00 -2.00
N VAL A 35 -2.22 -1.50 -0.76
CA VAL A 35 -2.74 -0.74 0.38
C VAL A 35 -1.86 0.49 0.66
N LYS A 36 -0.54 0.36 0.67
CA LYS A 36 0.39 1.49 0.85
C LYS A 36 0.16 2.63 -0.14
N TYR A 37 -0.11 2.32 -1.41
CA TYR A 37 -0.39 3.35 -2.43
C TYR A 37 -1.77 3.99 -2.24
N ILE A 38 -2.80 3.20 -1.91
CA ILE A 38 -4.14 3.73 -1.57
C ILE A 38 -4.04 4.67 -0.36
N TRP A 39 -3.34 4.22 0.69
CA TRP A 39 -3.18 4.95 1.95
C TRP A 39 -2.59 6.35 1.77
N ARG A 40 -1.67 6.50 0.82
CA ARG A 40 -0.90 7.74 0.64
C ARG A 40 -1.38 8.62 -0.51
N ALA A 41 -2.41 8.22 -1.27
CA ALA A 41 -2.80 8.87 -2.52
C ALA A 41 -3.08 10.39 -2.36
N ASP A 42 -3.68 10.80 -1.24
CA ASP A 42 -3.95 12.22 -0.94
C ASP A 42 -2.90 12.86 -0.02
N LEU A 43 -1.89 12.08 0.38
CA LEU A 43 -0.89 12.47 1.37
C LEU A 43 0.50 12.65 0.74
N LYS A 44 0.68 12.20 -0.51
CA LYS A 44 1.95 12.23 -1.24
C LYS A 44 1.75 12.18 -2.76
N ASN A 45 2.43 13.09 -3.48
CA ASN A 45 2.46 13.14 -4.94
C ASN A 45 1.05 13.23 -5.58
N ASP A 46 0.92 12.76 -6.82
CA ASP A 46 -0.33 12.71 -7.58
C ASP A 46 -1.17 11.49 -7.17
N ALA A 47 -2.39 11.75 -6.70
CA ALA A 47 -3.33 10.73 -6.25
C ALA A 47 -3.66 9.70 -7.33
N ILE A 48 -3.85 10.14 -8.58
CA ILE A 48 -4.16 9.25 -9.71
C ILE A 48 -2.97 8.35 -10.03
N GLU A 49 -1.74 8.85 -9.95
CA GLU A 49 -0.54 8.03 -10.12
C GLU A 49 -0.45 6.92 -9.07
N ASP A 50 -0.71 7.24 -7.80
CA ASP A 50 -0.67 6.25 -6.73
C ASP A 50 -1.82 5.23 -6.85
N LEU A 51 -3.03 5.65 -7.23
CA LEU A 51 -4.12 4.71 -7.54
C LEU A 51 -3.79 3.80 -8.73
N LYS A 52 -3.11 4.31 -9.76
CA LYS A 52 -2.61 3.48 -10.88
C LYS A 52 -1.59 2.44 -10.41
N LYS A 53 -0.70 2.79 -9.48
CA LYS A 53 0.25 1.84 -8.86
C LYS A 53 -0.47 0.80 -8.02
N ALA A 54 -1.46 1.20 -7.22
CA ALA A 54 -2.27 0.26 -6.46
C ALA A 54 -2.93 -0.79 -7.37
N ARG A 55 -3.58 -0.33 -8.46
CA ARG A 55 -4.16 -1.21 -9.48
C ARG A 55 -3.14 -2.20 -10.06
N TRP A 56 -1.92 -1.72 -10.38
CA TRP A 56 -0.86 -2.57 -10.92
C TRP A 56 -0.48 -3.72 -9.97
N TYR A 57 -0.42 -3.46 -8.65
CA TYR A 57 -0.14 -4.51 -7.67
C TYR A 57 -1.31 -5.49 -7.49
N ILE A 58 -2.55 -5.01 -7.52
CA ILE A 58 -3.73 -5.89 -7.45
C ILE A 58 -3.80 -6.84 -8.64
N GLU A 59 -3.56 -6.34 -9.85
CA GLU A 59 -3.52 -7.16 -11.06
C GLU A 59 -2.50 -8.31 -10.94
N ARG A 60 -1.31 -8.02 -10.40
CA ARG A 60 -0.29 -9.06 -10.17
C ARG A 60 -0.69 -10.07 -9.11
N GLU A 61 -1.39 -9.64 -8.07
CA GLU A 61 -1.90 -10.54 -7.04
C GLU A 61 -2.97 -11.48 -7.60
N MET A 62 -3.87 -10.97 -8.46
CA MET A 62 -4.86 -11.78 -9.16
C MET A 62 -4.18 -12.85 -10.02
N GLN A 63 -3.25 -12.44 -10.90
CA GLN A 63 -2.50 -13.38 -11.73
C GLN A 63 -1.73 -14.42 -10.93
N LYS A 64 -1.19 -14.06 -9.75
CA LYS A 64 -0.53 -15.01 -8.86
C LYS A 64 -1.50 -16.08 -8.36
N ARG A 65 -2.66 -15.67 -7.85
CA ARG A 65 -3.66 -16.59 -7.29
C ARG A 65 -4.31 -17.47 -8.35
N GLU A 66 -4.54 -16.93 -9.55
CA GLU A 66 -5.02 -17.71 -10.69
C GLU A 66 -4.05 -18.85 -11.05
N ARG A 67 -2.75 -18.58 -11.03
CA ARG A 67 -1.73 -19.63 -11.25
C ARG A 67 -1.73 -20.67 -10.13
N GLU A 68 -1.84 -20.25 -8.88
CA GLU A 68 -1.89 -21.15 -7.72
C GLU A 68 -3.15 -22.03 -7.71
N ALA A 69 -4.27 -21.55 -8.28
CA ALA A 69 -5.49 -22.34 -8.39
C ALA A 69 -5.46 -23.39 -9.51
N LEU A 70 -4.50 -23.29 -10.44
CA LEU A 70 -4.31 -24.24 -11.55
C LEU A 70 -3.30 -25.35 -11.24
N THR A 71 -2.67 -25.30 -10.06
CA THR A 71 -1.70 -26.29 -9.55
C THR A 71 -2.29 -27.11 -8.43
#